data_AF-A0A3B9AN40-F1
#
_entry.id   AF-A0A3B9AN40-F1
#
_cell.length_a   1.000
_cell.length_b   1.000
_cell.length_c   1.000
_cell.angle_alpha   90.00
_cell.angle_beta   90.00
_cell.angle_gamma   90.00
#
_symmetry.space_group_name_H-M   'P 1'
#
loop_
_entity.id
_entity.type
_entity.pdbx_description
1 polymer ?
#
loop_
_entity_poly.entity_id
_entity_poly.type
_entity_poly.pdbx_seq_one_letter_code
_entity_poly.pdbx_strand_id
1 'polypeptide(L)'
;LSIISGANSAMNGGVVLFASQKSGQHFRVLHNNIDVLLAIGSGVSITNATSPMVRRNNLLNSINVTGIRLRQASGGIVDCNNVHNKDLGISVELSTNNRYARNYLNRNGNDMHFRTGVGSSRLKWNIFEDSQEESILYDAGAITSPQHHIQYNRWLDQNGFPADELIHPGSNGAVALCQFWYPGVLTIGHELRPMSTPLSLFAQAPTGAVDTIPPAAFCTAAEDVFNELQAPDDSVQVAYLVADTSYWGLLSLAEKTLVRQNIYGLMLDHPGWVGASTHLSTFKAMNNNDFVGKSESLKQDWQALLQGIAAQQATFDSMRVAIDARSLQIRQWVGAMEADTTLQDSLSGLIALAAAEGDSLSGLMMAADSILFLGVQDAADLLLLQNAALEDSTWHYWCEKRYNEIALQWMKGVEPDSLARVDLRQIAQTCLDEGGRAVLSARGLCEVWFKEFYGETGCQAAQERSAVPEMEKSTELLILPNPARDYVTIRLNAQQGDWQVQVFNMSGALMQQNTLAAAEWAFSVQDWPSGMYVVRLMNGPKVLSQTFVVQNR
;
A
#
# COMPACT_ATOMS: atom_id res chain seq x y z
N LEU A 1 27.41 -17.68 -9.57
CA LEU A 1 27.99 -16.34 -9.81
C LEU A 1 28.79 -15.98 -8.55
N SER A 2 30.10 -15.75 -8.60
CA SER A 2 30.87 -15.26 -7.45
C SER A 2 31.04 -13.75 -7.63
N ILE A 3 30.34 -12.95 -6.83
CA ILE A 3 30.45 -11.48 -6.86
C ILE A 3 31.30 -11.07 -5.68
N ILE A 4 32.43 -10.41 -5.94
CA ILE A 4 33.30 -9.81 -4.92
C ILE A 4 33.00 -8.30 -4.92
N SER A 5 32.27 -7.81 -3.93
CA SER A 5 31.93 -6.37 -3.81
C SER A 5 33.00 -5.59 -3.04
N GLY A 6 33.39 -4.40 -3.51
CA GLY A 6 34.33 -3.50 -2.82
C GLY A 6 33.68 -2.66 -1.71
N ALA A 7 34.51 -2.22 -0.75
CA ALA A 7 34.16 -1.72 0.59
C ALA A 7 33.31 -0.43 0.68
N ASN A 8 32.02 -0.49 0.34
CA ASN A 8 31.03 0.53 0.72
C ASN A 8 29.90 -0.11 1.54
N SER A 9 29.73 0.33 2.79
CA SER A 9 29.06 -0.38 3.88
C SER A 9 27.58 -0.76 3.66
N ALA A 10 26.86 -0.10 2.75
CA ALA A 10 25.46 -0.42 2.44
C ALA A 10 25.28 -1.36 1.21
N MET A 11 26.33 -1.57 0.41
CA MET A 11 26.31 -2.45 -0.77
C MET A 11 27.24 -3.65 -0.66
N ASN A 12 27.88 -3.84 0.49
CA ASN A 12 28.66 -5.05 0.76
C ASN A 12 27.69 -6.21 0.96
N GLY A 13 27.70 -7.17 0.04
CA GLY A 13 26.84 -8.34 0.11
C GLY A 13 27.00 -9.24 -1.11
N GLY A 14 26.53 -10.48 -1.01
CA GLY A 14 26.56 -11.43 -2.12
C GLY A 14 25.66 -10.97 -3.27
N VAL A 15 24.36 -10.83 -2.99
CA VAL A 15 23.34 -10.32 -3.92
C VAL A 15 22.59 -9.18 -3.25
N VAL A 16 22.72 -7.96 -3.77
CA VAL A 16 22.05 -6.78 -3.24
C VAL A 16 21.11 -6.21 -4.30
N LEU A 17 19.81 -6.18 -4.00
CA LEU A 17 18.75 -5.68 -4.88
C LEU A 17 18.00 -4.55 -4.16
N PHE A 18 17.96 -3.38 -4.78
CA PHE A 18 17.40 -2.18 -4.20
C PHE A 18 16.55 -1.44 -5.23
N ALA A 19 15.39 -0.95 -4.81
CA ALA A 19 14.59 0.02 -5.54
C ALA A 19 14.49 1.33 -4.76
N SER A 20 14.50 2.46 -5.47
CA SER A 20 14.32 3.79 -4.86
C SER A 20 12.90 4.00 -4.32
N GLN A 21 11.92 3.30 -4.87
CA GLN A 21 10.53 3.30 -4.45
C GLN A 21 9.95 1.89 -4.52
N LYS A 22 9.02 1.58 -3.62
CA LYS A 22 8.30 0.30 -3.58
C LYS A 22 7.19 0.31 -4.64
N SER A 23 7.53 -0.02 -5.89
CA SER A 23 6.61 0.00 -7.03
C SER A 23 6.81 -1.22 -7.96
N GLY A 24 6.19 -2.35 -7.61
CA GLY A 24 6.07 -3.50 -8.53
C GLY A 24 7.36 -4.26 -8.84
N GLN A 25 8.43 -4.12 -8.04
CA GLN A 25 9.69 -4.83 -8.29
C GLN A 25 9.62 -6.29 -7.84
N HIS A 26 9.53 -7.21 -8.80
CA HIS A 26 9.47 -8.66 -8.61
C HIS A 26 10.85 -9.31 -8.66
N PHE A 27 11.72 -8.99 -7.71
CA PHE A 27 13.07 -9.57 -7.66
C PHE A 27 13.04 -11.09 -7.44
N ARG A 28 13.92 -11.84 -8.12
CA ARG A 28 14.04 -13.29 -7.99
C ARG A 28 15.50 -13.71 -7.81
N VAL A 29 15.80 -14.36 -6.70
CA VAL A 29 17.12 -14.93 -6.37
C VAL A 29 16.92 -16.42 -6.12
N LEU A 30 17.23 -17.23 -7.13
CA LEU A 30 16.87 -18.65 -7.17
C LEU A 30 18.10 -19.54 -7.40
N HIS A 31 18.21 -20.64 -6.67
CA HIS A 31 19.18 -21.72 -6.92
C HIS A 31 20.66 -21.29 -6.91
N ASN A 32 21.03 -20.35 -6.04
CA ASN A 32 22.42 -19.88 -5.94
C ASN A 32 23.17 -20.57 -4.80
N ASN A 33 24.49 -20.71 -4.96
CA ASN A 33 25.42 -20.90 -3.86
C ASN A 33 26.12 -19.55 -3.62
N ILE A 34 25.91 -18.96 -2.45
CA ILE A 34 26.35 -17.61 -2.10
C ILE A 34 27.29 -17.71 -0.91
N ASP A 35 28.54 -17.28 -1.11
CA ASP A 35 29.57 -17.20 -0.10
C ASP A 35 30.03 -15.73 -0.02
N VAL A 36 29.93 -15.12 1.16
CA VAL A 36 30.31 -13.73 1.39
C VAL A 36 31.63 -13.71 2.17
N LEU A 37 32.71 -13.38 1.48
CA LEU A 37 34.06 -13.37 2.07
C LEU A 37 34.34 -12.17 2.97
N LEU A 38 33.47 -11.15 2.93
CA LEU A 38 33.60 -9.96 3.76
C LEU A 38 32.95 -10.16 5.12
N ALA A 39 33.55 -9.59 6.16
CA ALA A 39 33.01 -9.60 7.52
C ALA A 39 31.84 -8.63 7.73
N ILE A 40 31.38 -7.93 6.69
CA ILE A 40 30.26 -6.98 6.73
C ILE A 40 29.35 -7.18 5.53
N GLY A 41 28.04 -7.10 5.74
CA GLY A 41 27.06 -7.15 4.66
C GLY A 41 25.91 -8.13 4.86
N SER A 42 25.39 -8.64 3.75
CA SER A 42 24.43 -9.74 3.73
C SER A 42 24.64 -10.70 2.56
N GLY A 43 24.28 -11.97 2.69
CA GLY A 43 24.29 -12.93 1.58
C GLY A 43 23.33 -12.50 0.48
N VAL A 44 22.05 -12.32 0.83
CA VAL A 44 21.03 -11.70 -0.03
C VAL A 44 20.45 -10.52 0.72
N SER A 45 20.37 -9.35 0.09
CA SER A 45 19.71 -8.16 0.63
C SER A 45 18.72 -7.62 -0.40
N ILE A 46 17.45 -7.53 -0.02
CA ILE A 46 16.38 -6.97 -0.86
C ILE A 46 15.72 -5.81 -0.12
N THR A 47 15.67 -4.65 -0.77
CA THR A 47 15.05 -3.43 -0.21
C THR A 47 14.02 -2.84 -1.17
N ASN A 48 12.87 -2.40 -0.63
CA ASN A 48 11.78 -1.76 -1.38
C ASN A 48 11.19 -2.61 -2.51
N ALA A 49 10.85 -3.87 -2.22
CA ALA A 49 10.36 -4.81 -3.24
C ALA A 49 8.91 -5.24 -3.03
N THR A 50 8.23 -5.58 -4.13
CA THR A 50 6.87 -6.14 -4.11
C THR A 50 6.89 -7.54 -4.73
N SER A 51 6.52 -8.53 -3.93
CA SER A 51 6.63 -9.95 -4.24
C SER A 51 8.04 -10.41 -4.62
N PRO A 52 9.08 -10.10 -3.80
CA PRO A 52 10.40 -10.68 -4.01
C PRO A 52 10.37 -12.19 -3.77
N MET A 53 11.24 -12.93 -4.45
CA MET A 53 11.36 -14.37 -4.31
C MET A 53 12.82 -14.75 -4.05
N VAL A 54 13.13 -15.29 -2.88
CA VAL A 54 14.44 -15.82 -2.50
C VAL A 54 14.26 -17.30 -2.20
N ARG A 55 14.68 -18.17 -3.13
CA ARG A 55 14.35 -19.59 -3.03
C ARG A 55 15.49 -20.53 -3.42
N ARG A 56 15.65 -21.63 -2.67
CA ARG A 56 16.66 -22.67 -2.96
C ARG A 56 18.08 -22.14 -3.03
N ASN A 57 18.41 -21.13 -2.23
CA ASN A 57 19.77 -20.64 -2.14
C ASN A 57 20.52 -21.35 -1.00
N ASN A 58 21.81 -21.57 -1.19
CA ASN A 58 22.73 -22.07 -0.19
C ASN A 58 23.66 -20.92 0.22
N LEU A 59 23.58 -20.48 1.48
CA LEU A 59 24.31 -19.34 2.02
C LEU A 59 25.27 -19.84 3.10
N LEU A 60 26.52 -20.08 2.74
CA LEU A 60 27.51 -20.76 3.60
C LEU A 60 28.63 -19.82 4.10
N ASN A 61 29.40 -20.27 5.11
CA ASN A 61 30.77 -19.83 5.46
C ASN A 61 31.05 -18.35 5.85
N SER A 62 30.09 -17.61 6.40
CA SER A 62 30.27 -16.18 6.68
C SER A 62 29.74 -15.79 8.05
N ILE A 63 30.53 -16.04 9.10
CA ILE A 63 30.08 -16.00 10.51
C ILE A 63 29.61 -14.62 11.00
N ASN A 64 29.87 -13.52 10.28
CA ASN A 64 29.59 -12.15 10.75
C ASN A 64 28.69 -11.33 9.83
N VAL A 65 27.93 -11.98 8.93
CA VAL A 65 27.00 -11.27 8.04
C VAL A 65 25.60 -11.84 8.18
N THR A 66 24.58 -11.06 7.84
CA THR A 66 23.22 -11.58 7.72
C THR A 66 23.12 -12.51 6.50
N GLY A 67 22.47 -13.67 6.61
CA GLY A 67 22.19 -14.54 5.47
C GLY A 67 21.27 -13.86 4.47
N ILE A 68 20.00 -13.71 4.82
CA ILE A 68 18.99 -13.04 3.99
C ILE A 68 18.44 -11.84 4.73
N ARG A 69 18.47 -10.66 4.11
CA ARG A 69 17.90 -9.43 4.65
C ARG A 69 16.76 -8.94 3.76
N LEU A 70 15.58 -8.78 4.34
CA LEU A 70 14.43 -8.14 3.69
C LEU A 70 14.11 -6.82 4.40
N ARG A 71 14.09 -5.72 3.64
CA ARG A 71 13.76 -4.39 4.15
C ARG A 71 12.66 -3.75 3.30
N GLN A 72 11.58 -3.29 3.92
CA GLN A 72 10.47 -2.65 3.19
C GLN A 72 9.92 -3.52 2.04
N ALA A 73 9.97 -4.84 2.19
CA ALA A 73 9.49 -5.82 1.22
C ALA A 73 8.07 -6.28 1.55
N SER A 74 7.22 -6.52 0.56
CA SER A 74 5.92 -7.14 0.82
C SER A 74 5.46 -8.15 -0.20
N GLY A 75 4.64 -9.12 0.22
CA GLY A 75 4.11 -10.15 -0.68
C GLY A 75 5.16 -11.18 -1.11
N GLY A 76 6.32 -11.20 -0.45
CA GLY A 76 7.49 -11.98 -0.85
C GLY A 76 7.47 -13.43 -0.40
N ILE A 77 8.33 -14.24 -1.02
CA ILE A 77 8.51 -15.67 -0.75
C ILE A 77 9.98 -15.92 -0.45
N VAL A 78 10.29 -16.37 0.76
CA VAL A 78 11.61 -16.80 1.20
C VAL A 78 11.53 -18.27 1.59
N ASP A 79 11.77 -19.14 0.62
CA ASP A 79 11.49 -20.57 0.77
C ASP A 79 12.69 -21.46 0.47
N CYS A 80 12.79 -22.61 1.14
CA CYS A 80 13.77 -23.65 0.79
C CYS A 80 15.24 -23.18 0.81
N ASN A 81 15.60 -22.15 1.59
CA ASN A 81 16.98 -21.70 1.65
C ASN A 81 17.74 -22.47 2.75
N ASN A 82 19.00 -22.83 2.46
CA ASN A 82 19.94 -23.30 3.46
C ASN A 82 20.79 -22.11 3.89
N VAL A 83 20.66 -21.66 5.14
CA VAL A 83 21.39 -20.51 5.69
C VAL A 83 22.15 -20.96 6.91
N HIS A 84 23.47 -20.93 6.80
CA HIS A 84 24.34 -21.54 7.80
C HIS A 84 25.52 -20.63 8.17
N ASN A 85 25.89 -20.66 9.46
CA ASN A 85 27.01 -19.90 10.01
C ASN A 85 26.92 -18.41 9.63
N LYS A 86 25.88 -17.72 10.10
CA LYS A 86 25.64 -16.28 9.89
C LYS A 86 25.44 -15.58 11.23
N ASP A 87 25.69 -14.28 11.28
CA ASP A 87 25.34 -13.47 12.46
C ASP A 87 23.82 -13.47 12.66
N LEU A 88 23.08 -13.29 11.57
CA LEU A 88 21.63 -13.43 11.51
C LEU A 88 21.27 -14.31 10.31
N GLY A 89 20.50 -15.37 10.48
CA GLY A 89 20.04 -16.22 9.38
C GLY A 89 19.17 -15.42 8.40
N ILE A 90 17.96 -15.05 8.84
CA ILE A 90 17.04 -14.17 8.11
C ILE A 90 16.70 -12.94 8.96
N SER A 91 16.96 -11.74 8.46
CA SER A 91 16.58 -10.48 9.09
C SER A 91 15.48 -9.78 8.31
N VAL A 92 14.44 -9.34 9.01
CA VAL A 92 13.24 -8.74 8.42
C VAL A 92 12.97 -7.39 9.07
N GLU A 93 12.88 -6.32 8.27
CA GLU A 93 12.67 -4.95 8.75
C GLU A 93 11.60 -4.27 7.88
N LEU A 94 10.61 -3.63 8.52
CA LEU A 94 9.54 -2.86 7.83
C LEU A 94 8.83 -3.64 6.70
N SER A 95 8.77 -4.98 6.79
CA SER A 95 8.35 -5.87 5.69
C SER A 95 7.07 -6.63 6.05
N THR A 96 6.10 -6.68 5.14
CA THR A 96 4.74 -7.15 5.44
C THR A 96 4.25 -8.23 4.48
N ASN A 97 3.37 -9.14 4.89
CA ASN A 97 2.78 -10.12 3.95
C ASN A 97 3.82 -11.01 3.26
N ASN A 98 4.89 -11.39 3.95
CA ASN A 98 5.92 -12.28 3.39
C ASN A 98 5.73 -13.69 3.92
N ARG A 99 6.08 -14.68 3.09
CA ARG A 99 6.12 -16.09 3.46
C ARG A 99 7.57 -16.52 3.69
N TYR A 100 7.83 -17.15 4.82
CA TYR A 100 9.09 -17.78 5.18
C TYR A 100 8.82 -19.27 5.40
N ALA A 101 9.15 -20.12 4.43
CA ALA A 101 8.82 -21.54 4.55
C ALA A 101 9.93 -22.51 4.16
N ARG A 102 10.08 -23.59 4.94
CA ARG A 102 11.03 -24.68 4.65
C ARG A 102 12.49 -24.21 4.54
N ASN A 103 12.83 -23.14 5.24
CA ASN A 103 14.24 -22.76 5.37
C ASN A 103 14.91 -23.67 6.40
N TYR A 104 16.14 -24.04 6.12
CA TYR A 104 17.03 -24.70 7.07
C TYR A 104 18.03 -23.66 7.54
N LEU A 105 17.89 -23.29 8.80
CA LEU A 105 18.62 -22.23 9.46
C LEU A 105 19.42 -22.93 10.56
N ASN A 106 20.74 -22.91 10.43
CA ASN A 106 21.60 -23.70 11.30
C ASN A 106 22.85 -22.88 11.71
N ARG A 107 23.18 -22.90 13.01
CA ARG A 107 24.38 -22.23 13.56
C ARG A 107 24.48 -20.76 13.23
N ASN A 108 23.34 -20.08 13.20
CA ASN A 108 23.33 -18.63 13.11
C ASN A 108 23.38 -18.01 14.52
N GLY A 109 23.67 -16.71 14.65
CA GLY A 109 23.46 -15.98 15.90
C GLY A 109 22.00 -16.10 16.31
N ASN A 110 21.12 -15.38 15.60
CA ASN A 110 19.70 -15.72 15.54
C ASN A 110 19.37 -16.35 14.18
N ASP A 111 18.60 -17.42 14.14
CA ASP A 111 18.12 -17.96 12.87
C ASP A 111 17.15 -17.00 12.16
N MET A 112 16.28 -16.32 12.92
CA MET A 112 15.43 -15.24 12.41
C MET A 112 15.37 -14.05 13.36
N HIS A 113 15.47 -12.84 12.82
CA HIS A 113 15.30 -11.59 13.57
C HIS A 113 14.27 -10.68 12.90
N PHE A 114 13.11 -10.51 13.55
CA PHE A 114 12.06 -9.60 13.14
C PHE A 114 12.21 -8.26 13.85
N ARG A 115 12.49 -7.22 13.07
CA ARG A 115 12.64 -5.85 13.56
C ARG A 115 11.33 -5.07 13.46
N THR A 116 11.36 -3.77 13.73
CA THR A 116 10.17 -2.92 13.71
C THR A 116 9.42 -2.93 12.37
N GLY A 117 8.09 -2.77 12.44
CA GLY A 117 7.18 -2.62 11.28
C GLY A 117 7.05 -3.84 10.38
N VAL A 118 7.29 -5.03 10.93
CA VAL A 118 6.87 -6.28 10.29
C VAL A 118 5.35 -6.39 10.39
N GLY A 119 4.71 -6.95 9.36
CA GLY A 119 3.26 -7.20 9.32
C GLY A 119 2.95 -8.57 8.73
N SER A 120 1.75 -9.09 9.03
CA SER A 120 1.08 -10.30 8.49
C SER A 120 1.94 -11.27 7.68
N SER A 121 2.99 -11.83 8.27
CA SER A 121 3.92 -12.75 7.59
C SER A 121 3.64 -14.18 8.01
N ARG A 122 3.93 -15.17 7.16
CA ARG A 122 3.68 -16.59 7.46
C ARG A 122 4.99 -17.33 7.65
N LEU A 123 5.19 -17.92 8.82
CA LEU A 123 6.38 -18.68 9.20
C LEU A 123 6.00 -20.14 9.37
N LYS A 124 6.40 -20.99 8.43
CA LYS A 124 5.95 -22.39 8.42
C LYS A 124 6.99 -23.39 7.94
N TRP A 125 7.01 -24.58 8.54
CA TRP A 125 7.91 -25.66 8.16
C TRP A 125 9.41 -25.30 8.15
N ASN A 126 9.82 -24.22 8.81
CA ASN A 126 11.23 -23.91 8.95
C ASN A 126 11.86 -24.85 9.99
N ILE A 127 13.13 -25.13 9.84
CA ILE A 127 13.94 -25.88 10.79
C ILE A 127 15.00 -24.90 11.30
N PHE A 128 15.00 -24.71 12.61
CA PHE A 128 15.95 -23.96 13.40
C PHE A 128 16.82 -24.98 14.14
N GLU A 129 18.13 -24.91 13.99
CA GLU A 129 19.05 -25.91 14.56
C GLU A 129 20.32 -25.24 15.08
N ASP A 130 20.69 -25.49 16.34
CA ASP A 130 21.96 -25.07 16.91
C ASP A 130 22.24 -23.55 16.77
N SER A 131 21.21 -22.70 16.96
CA SER A 131 21.39 -21.24 17.06
C SER A 131 22.32 -20.89 18.23
N GLN A 132 23.18 -19.88 18.05
CA GLN A 132 24.12 -19.42 19.08
C GLN A 132 23.44 -18.49 20.10
N GLU A 133 22.39 -17.81 19.67
CA GLU A 133 21.46 -17.00 20.46
C GLU A 133 20.03 -17.58 20.31
N GLU A 134 18.98 -16.77 20.48
CA GLU A 134 17.60 -17.24 20.29
C GLU A 134 17.36 -17.59 18.83
N SER A 135 16.73 -18.75 18.56
CA SER A 135 16.32 -19.13 17.21
C SER A 135 15.46 -18.05 16.53
N ILE A 136 14.47 -17.49 17.23
CA ILE A 136 13.70 -16.33 16.72
C ILE A 136 13.67 -15.20 17.75
N LEU A 137 14.16 -14.04 17.33
CA LEU A 137 14.08 -12.80 18.07
C LEU A 137 13.09 -11.83 17.40
N TYR A 138 12.19 -11.26 18.20
CA TYR A 138 11.34 -10.14 17.80
C TYR A 138 11.80 -8.87 18.52
N ASP A 139 11.83 -7.74 17.83
CA ASP A 139 11.89 -6.43 18.48
C ASP A 139 10.51 -6.08 19.08
N ALA A 140 10.47 -5.15 20.03
CA ALA A 140 9.24 -4.83 20.78
C ALA A 140 8.03 -4.42 19.90
N GLY A 141 8.27 -3.88 18.71
CA GLY A 141 7.24 -3.45 17.74
C GLY A 141 7.11 -4.35 16.51
N ALA A 142 7.69 -5.54 16.50
CA ALA A 142 7.58 -6.49 15.39
C ALA A 142 6.26 -7.28 15.49
N ILE A 143 5.49 -7.37 14.39
CA ILE A 143 4.22 -8.11 14.37
C ILE A 143 4.16 -9.03 13.15
N THR A 144 4.06 -10.35 13.36
CA THR A 144 3.98 -11.32 12.24
C THR A 144 2.55 -11.78 11.94
N SER A 145 1.55 -11.34 12.70
CA SER A 145 0.22 -11.96 12.79
C SER A 145 0.27 -13.37 13.43
N PRO A 146 -0.84 -13.88 13.97
CA PRO A 146 -0.88 -15.22 14.56
C PRO A 146 -0.48 -16.30 13.54
N GLN A 147 0.44 -17.18 13.95
CA GLN A 147 0.93 -18.34 13.20
C GLN A 147 0.11 -19.59 13.54
N HIS A 148 -1.21 -19.42 13.52
CA HIS A 148 -2.20 -20.43 13.90
C HIS A 148 -2.46 -21.39 12.76
N HIS A 149 -1.46 -22.22 12.46
CA HIS A 149 -1.55 -23.23 11.41
C HIS A 149 -0.79 -24.50 11.76
N ILE A 150 -1.19 -25.60 11.13
CA ILE A 150 -0.66 -26.96 11.34
C ILE A 150 0.72 -27.20 10.70
N GLN A 151 1.26 -26.18 10.05
CA GLN A 151 2.53 -26.22 9.33
C GLN A 151 3.67 -25.81 10.26
N TYR A 152 3.83 -26.57 11.34
CA TYR A 152 4.73 -26.22 12.44
C TYR A 152 6.17 -26.03 11.96
N ASN A 153 6.86 -25.07 12.58
CA ASN A 153 8.31 -24.99 12.51
C ASN A 153 8.91 -25.96 13.54
N ARG A 154 10.19 -26.30 13.37
CA ARG A 154 10.93 -27.23 14.22
C ARG A 154 12.16 -26.56 14.80
N TRP A 155 12.42 -26.80 16.07
CA TRP A 155 13.58 -26.36 16.82
C TRP A 155 14.37 -27.59 17.27
N LEU A 156 15.40 -27.92 16.51
CA LEU A 156 16.30 -29.04 16.77
C LEU A 156 17.49 -28.55 17.60
N ASP A 157 18.11 -29.46 18.35
CA ASP A 157 19.32 -29.20 19.13
C ASP A 157 19.25 -27.91 19.97
N GLN A 158 18.21 -27.84 20.80
CA GLN A 158 17.96 -26.76 21.76
C GLN A 158 19.07 -26.77 22.82
N ASN A 159 20.23 -26.18 22.50
CA ASN A 159 21.50 -26.36 23.20
C ASN A 159 21.59 -25.64 24.57
N GLY A 160 20.44 -25.34 25.18
CA GLY A 160 20.34 -24.87 26.56
C GLY A 160 20.88 -23.46 26.80
N PHE A 161 21.28 -22.74 25.74
CA PHE A 161 21.70 -21.35 25.80
C PHE A 161 21.38 -20.66 24.46
N PRO A 162 20.61 -19.56 24.46
CA PRO A 162 19.85 -19.00 25.59
C PRO A 162 18.74 -19.95 26.07
N ALA A 163 18.24 -19.72 27.30
CA ALA A 163 17.21 -20.57 27.89
C ALA A 163 15.91 -20.58 27.05
N ASP A 164 15.68 -19.53 26.26
CA ASP A 164 14.52 -19.37 25.38
C ASP A 164 14.94 -19.42 23.91
N GLU A 165 14.26 -20.25 23.11
CA GLU A 165 14.45 -20.28 21.65
C GLU A 165 13.71 -19.15 20.94
N LEU A 166 12.69 -18.60 21.61
CA LEU A 166 11.83 -17.56 21.08
C LEU A 166 11.71 -16.42 22.09
N ILE A 167 12.08 -15.20 21.69
CA ILE A 167 11.89 -14.00 22.52
C ILE A 167 11.09 -12.94 21.79
N HIS A 168 10.09 -12.40 22.48
CA HIS A 168 9.32 -11.25 22.06
C HIS A 168 9.13 -10.25 23.22
N PRO A 169 9.95 -9.19 23.32
CA PRO A 169 9.95 -8.23 24.43
C PRO A 169 8.81 -7.20 24.35
N GLY A 170 7.96 -7.28 23.32
CA GLY A 170 6.78 -6.43 23.15
C GLY A 170 5.66 -6.67 24.17
N SER A 171 4.60 -5.88 24.07
CA SER A 171 3.43 -5.99 24.93
C SER A 171 2.67 -7.31 24.72
N ASN A 172 1.80 -7.68 25.67
CA ASN A 172 0.93 -8.86 25.53
C ASN A 172 0.08 -8.85 24.24
N GLY A 173 -0.33 -7.67 23.78
CA GLY A 173 -1.05 -7.53 22.51
C GLY A 173 -0.18 -7.87 21.31
N ALA A 174 1.06 -7.36 21.24
CA ALA A 174 2.00 -7.68 20.17
C ALA A 174 2.37 -9.17 20.16
N VAL A 175 2.58 -9.76 21.35
CA VAL A 175 2.85 -11.19 21.53
C VAL A 175 1.69 -12.06 21.01
N ALA A 176 0.44 -11.71 21.34
CA ALA A 176 -0.73 -12.44 20.84
C ALA A 176 -0.81 -12.41 19.31
N LEU A 177 -0.35 -11.32 18.68
CA LEU A 177 -0.25 -11.17 17.25
C LEU A 177 1.02 -11.80 16.64
N CYS A 178 1.81 -12.55 17.40
CA CYS A 178 2.97 -13.31 16.91
C CYS A 178 2.91 -14.79 17.36
N GLN A 179 1.74 -15.24 17.84
CA GLN A 179 1.60 -16.52 18.53
C GLN A 179 1.62 -17.72 17.57
N PHE A 180 2.36 -18.77 17.93
CA PHE A 180 2.43 -20.04 17.21
C PHE A 180 1.50 -21.08 17.82
N TRP A 181 0.93 -21.94 16.98
CA TRP A 181 0.32 -23.16 17.45
C TRP A 181 1.34 -24.28 17.68
N TYR A 182 1.07 -25.14 18.65
CA TYR A 182 1.75 -26.43 18.83
C TYR A 182 0.73 -27.56 19.01
N PRO A 183 1.04 -28.80 18.58
CA PRO A 183 0.18 -29.96 18.82
C PRO A 183 -0.15 -30.16 20.31
N GLY A 184 -1.39 -30.56 20.62
CA GLY A 184 -1.77 -30.92 21.99
C GLY A 184 -0.86 -32.03 22.55
N VAL A 185 -0.69 -32.07 23.87
CA VAL A 185 0.17 -32.99 24.66
C VAL A 185 1.68 -32.71 24.70
N LEU A 186 2.21 -31.79 23.89
CA LEU A 186 3.65 -31.51 23.90
C LEU A 186 4.07 -30.67 25.11
N THR A 187 5.18 -31.04 25.75
CA THR A 187 5.81 -30.28 26.85
C THR A 187 6.69 -29.16 26.31
N ILE A 188 6.93 -28.12 27.12
CA ILE A 188 7.93 -27.08 26.81
C ILE A 188 9.31 -27.74 26.62
N GLY A 189 10.07 -27.31 25.62
CA GLY A 189 11.35 -27.92 25.22
C GLY A 189 11.20 -29.03 24.17
N HIS A 190 9.99 -29.26 23.65
CA HIS A 190 9.80 -30.14 22.49
C HIS A 190 10.23 -29.41 21.21
N GLU A 191 10.63 -30.13 20.16
CA GLU A 191 11.01 -29.54 18.86
C GLU A 191 9.88 -28.73 18.18
N LEU A 192 8.62 -28.88 18.62
CA LEU A 192 7.45 -28.12 18.12
C LEU A 192 6.85 -27.18 19.18
N ARG A 193 7.42 -27.18 20.39
CA ARG A 193 7.04 -26.34 21.51
C ARG A 193 8.31 -26.00 22.29
N PRO A 194 9.21 -25.21 21.69
CA PRO A 194 10.44 -24.82 22.36
C PRO A 194 10.14 -23.92 23.56
N MET A 195 11.16 -23.60 24.35
CA MET A 195 11.03 -22.59 25.39
C MET A 195 10.90 -21.19 24.75
N SER A 196 10.07 -20.32 25.35
CA SER A 196 9.83 -18.98 24.82
C SER A 196 9.53 -17.97 25.92
N THR A 197 9.98 -16.74 25.72
CA THR A 197 9.66 -15.59 26.57
C THR A 197 8.93 -14.50 25.77
N PRO A 198 7.65 -14.21 26.08
CA PRO A 198 6.83 -14.88 27.08
C PRO A 198 6.31 -16.26 26.61
N LEU A 199 5.86 -17.08 27.56
CA LEU A 199 5.25 -18.39 27.27
C LEU A 199 3.97 -18.30 26.43
N SER A 200 3.31 -17.14 26.42
CA SER A 200 2.11 -16.88 25.62
C SER A 200 2.39 -16.77 24.11
N LEU A 201 3.65 -16.81 23.67
CA LEU A 201 4.01 -16.96 22.25
C LEU A 201 3.56 -18.30 21.66
N PHE A 202 3.22 -19.28 22.49
CA PHE A 202 2.68 -20.56 22.04
C PHE A 202 1.28 -20.80 22.60
N ALA A 203 0.33 -21.12 21.71
CA ALA A 203 -0.99 -21.62 22.05
C ALA A 203 -1.17 -23.06 21.61
N GLN A 204 -1.92 -23.83 22.39
CA GLN A 204 -2.27 -25.18 22.00
C GLN A 204 -3.20 -25.14 20.79
N ALA A 205 -2.91 -25.94 19.76
CA ALA A 205 -3.80 -26.10 18.62
C ALA A 205 -5.16 -26.69 19.08
N PRO A 206 -6.29 -26.27 18.46
CA PRO A 206 -7.60 -26.86 18.74
C PRO A 206 -7.61 -28.39 18.58
N THR A 207 -8.38 -29.08 19.41
CA THR A 207 -8.55 -30.55 19.33
C THR A 207 -9.02 -30.96 17.93
N GLY A 208 -8.33 -31.93 17.31
CA GLY A 208 -8.60 -32.41 15.95
C GLY A 208 -7.80 -31.72 14.84
N ALA A 209 -7.04 -30.66 15.16
CA ALA A 209 -6.23 -29.93 14.20
C ALA A 209 -4.85 -30.57 13.91
N VAL A 210 -4.81 -31.88 13.60
CA VAL A 210 -3.68 -32.68 13.06
C VAL A 210 -2.99 -33.63 14.03
N ASP A 211 -3.15 -34.92 13.75
CA ASP A 211 -2.42 -36.06 14.37
C ASP A 211 -1.12 -36.43 13.64
N THR A 212 -0.88 -35.86 12.45
CA THR A 212 0.29 -36.21 11.63
C THR A 212 1.20 -35.03 11.43
N ILE A 213 2.29 -35.00 12.20
CA ILE A 213 3.41 -34.09 11.99
C ILE A 213 4.02 -34.45 10.63
N PRO A 214 3.89 -33.61 9.58
CA PRO A 214 4.49 -33.95 8.29
C PRO A 214 6.01 -34.05 8.44
N PRO A 215 6.67 -35.05 7.81
CA PRO A 215 8.12 -35.19 7.89
C PRO A 215 8.79 -33.90 7.41
N ALA A 216 9.88 -33.53 8.07
CA ALA A 216 10.68 -32.37 7.73
C ALA A 216 11.34 -32.57 6.36
N ALA A 217 10.62 -32.26 5.28
CA ALA A 217 11.20 -32.26 3.94
C ALA A 217 11.89 -30.90 3.73
N PHE A 218 13.17 -30.80 4.10
CA PHE A 218 14.02 -29.79 3.50
C PHE A 218 13.99 -30.00 1.97
N CYS A 219 13.87 -28.93 1.21
CA CYS A 219 13.62 -29.04 -0.22
C CYS A 219 14.85 -29.67 -0.92
N THR A 220 14.83 -30.98 -1.13
CA THR A 220 15.80 -31.66 -1.97
C THR A 220 15.63 -31.19 -3.42
N ALA A 221 16.73 -30.95 -4.12
CA ALA A 221 16.81 -30.18 -5.36
C ALA A 221 15.96 -30.65 -6.56
N ALA A 222 15.29 -31.80 -6.49
CA ALA A 222 14.71 -32.48 -7.65
C ALA A 222 13.17 -32.46 -7.77
N GLU A 223 12.41 -31.99 -6.77
CA GLU A 223 10.94 -31.95 -6.88
C GLU A 223 10.45 -30.50 -7.05
N ASP A 224 10.16 -30.14 -8.29
CA ASP A 224 9.35 -28.97 -8.68
C ASP A 224 7.91 -29.36 -9.03
N VAL A 225 7.46 -30.57 -8.68
CA VAL A 225 6.06 -31.01 -8.89
C VAL A 225 5.07 -30.30 -7.94
N PHE A 226 5.51 -29.26 -7.23
CA PHE A 226 4.74 -28.53 -6.23
C PHE A 226 3.81 -27.47 -6.84
N ASN A 227 3.11 -27.82 -7.93
CA ASN A 227 1.84 -27.18 -8.30
C ASN A 227 0.74 -27.44 -7.24
N GLU A 228 0.95 -28.40 -6.32
CA GLU A 228 0.03 -28.76 -5.23
C GLU A 228 0.33 -28.10 -3.87
N LEU A 229 1.34 -27.22 -3.76
CA LEU A 229 1.53 -26.39 -2.56
C LEU A 229 0.86 -25.03 -2.71
N GLN A 230 -0.42 -25.06 -3.12
CA GLN A 230 -1.39 -24.22 -2.42
C GLN A 230 -1.09 -24.39 -0.93
N ALA A 231 -0.98 -23.28 -0.17
CA ALA A 231 -0.97 -23.38 1.28
C ALA A 231 -2.09 -24.37 1.70
N PRO A 232 -1.95 -25.19 2.77
CA PRO A 232 -3.08 -25.96 3.29
C PRO A 232 -4.26 -25.02 3.24
N ASP A 233 -5.28 -25.44 2.48
CA ASP A 233 -6.22 -24.58 1.80
C ASP A 233 -6.44 -23.33 2.64
N ASP A 234 -6.01 -22.14 2.19
CA ASP A 234 -6.04 -20.92 3.03
C ASP A 234 -7.45 -20.73 3.65
N SER A 235 -8.47 -21.34 3.02
CA SER A 235 -9.80 -21.63 3.56
C SER A 235 -9.82 -22.25 4.97
N VAL A 236 -9.01 -23.26 5.29
CA VAL A 236 -8.93 -23.94 6.59
C VAL A 236 -8.37 -23.01 7.66
N GLN A 237 -7.32 -22.24 7.36
CA GLN A 237 -6.75 -21.27 8.31
C GLN A 237 -7.74 -20.14 8.58
N VAL A 238 -8.36 -19.62 7.52
CA VAL A 238 -9.41 -18.60 7.64
C VAL A 238 -10.62 -19.17 8.39
N ALA A 239 -10.98 -20.44 8.18
CA ALA A 239 -12.05 -21.11 8.92
C ALA A 239 -11.74 -21.19 10.42
N TYR A 240 -10.50 -21.51 10.79
CA TYR A 240 -10.08 -21.51 12.19
C TYR A 240 -10.11 -20.11 12.80
N LEU A 241 -9.61 -19.10 12.08
CA LEU A 241 -9.68 -17.70 12.53
C LEU A 241 -11.13 -17.24 12.74
N VAL A 242 -12.02 -17.60 11.82
CA VAL A 242 -13.47 -17.35 11.93
C VAL A 242 -14.06 -18.05 13.17
N ALA A 243 -13.57 -19.24 13.51
CA ALA A 243 -14.05 -20.02 14.66
C ALA A 243 -13.46 -19.57 16.02
N ASP A 244 -12.34 -18.83 16.04
CA ASP A 244 -11.66 -18.42 17.27
C ASP A 244 -12.33 -17.22 17.96
N THR A 245 -13.33 -17.51 18.81
CA THR A 245 -14.04 -16.48 19.59
C THR A 245 -13.14 -15.69 20.53
N SER A 246 -12.02 -16.25 20.98
CA SER A 246 -11.10 -15.58 21.90
C SER A 246 -10.33 -14.48 21.17
N TYR A 247 -9.81 -14.78 19.98
CA TYR A 247 -9.19 -13.79 19.11
C TYR A 247 -10.13 -12.62 18.83
N TRP A 248 -11.37 -12.90 18.41
CA TRP A 248 -12.36 -11.85 18.18
C TRP A 248 -12.65 -11.05 19.45
N GLY A 249 -12.64 -11.66 20.64
CA GLY A 249 -12.85 -10.95 21.91
C GLY A 249 -11.85 -9.82 22.17
N LEU A 250 -10.62 -9.93 21.65
CA LEU A 250 -9.52 -8.98 21.89
C LEU A 250 -9.55 -7.74 20.99
N LEU A 251 -10.28 -7.80 19.88
CA LEU A 251 -10.31 -6.74 18.86
C LEU A 251 -11.36 -5.67 19.17
N SER A 252 -11.05 -4.42 18.82
CA SER A 252 -12.01 -3.32 18.77
C SER A 252 -13.14 -3.62 17.76
N LEU A 253 -14.24 -2.85 17.79
CA LEU A 253 -15.31 -3.04 16.82
C LEU A 253 -14.83 -2.75 15.37
N ALA A 254 -14.02 -1.71 15.18
CA ALA A 254 -13.51 -1.37 13.85
C ALA A 254 -12.48 -2.40 13.35
N GLU A 255 -11.63 -2.92 14.25
CA GLU A 255 -10.69 -4.01 13.92
C GLU A 255 -11.44 -5.29 13.55
N LYS A 256 -12.50 -5.64 14.28
CA LYS A 256 -13.38 -6.76 13.92
C LYS A 256 -13.94 -6.59 12.51
N THR A 257 -14.50 -5.42 12.21
CA THR A 257 -15.05 -5.14 10.88
C THR A 257 -13.97 -5.23 9.80
N LEU A 258 -12.80 -4.64 10.02
CA LEU A 258 -11.65 -4.70 9.11
C LEU A 258 -11.24 -6.16 8.82
N VAL A 259 -11.03 -6.97 9.86
CA VAL A 259 -10.63 -8.37 9.68
C VAL A 259 -11.74 -9.17 9.00
N ARG A 260 -13.01 -8.93 9.34
CA ARG A 260 -14.16 -9.57 8.69
C ARG A 260 -14.25 -9.24 7.21
N GLN A 261 -14.05 -7.98 6.84
CA GLN A 261 -14.01 -7.55 5.46
C GLN A 261 -12.85 -8.20 4.70
N ASN A 262 -11.66 -8.27 5.28
CA ASN A 262 -10.53 -8.96 4.65
C ASN A 262 -10.83 -10.44 4.40
N ILE A 263 -11.42 -11.13 5.39
CA ILE A 263 -11.86 -12.52 5.25
C ILE A 263 -12.92 -12.65 4.15
N TYR A 264 -13.95 -11.79 4.17
CA TYR A 264 -15.02 -11.84 3.19
C TYR A 264 -14.51 -11.57 1.77
N GLY A 265 -13.61 -10.60 1.59
CA GLY A 265 -12.95 -10.30 0.33
C GLY A 265 -12.18 -11.51 -0.22
N LEU A 266 -11.38 -12.19 0.62
CA LEU A 266 -10.71 -13.43 0.24
C LEU A 266 -11.70 -14.52 -0.21
N MET A 267 -12.88 -14.59 0.40
CA MET A 267 -13.92 -15.54 0.01
C MET A 267 -14.67 -15.15 -1.28
N LEU A 268 -14.62 -13.88 -1.70
CA LEU A 268 -15.06 -13.45 -3.02
C LEU A 268 -14.03 -13.83 -4.09
N ASP A 269 -12.74 -13.62 -3.80
CA ASP A 269 -11.61 -13.99 -4.67
C ASP A 269 -11.46 -15.52 -4.84
N HIS A 270 -11.88 -16.28 -3.82
CA HIS A 270 -11.76 -17.74 -3.77
C HIS A 270 -13.11 -18.42 -3.47
N PRO A 271 -14.05 -18.46 -4.44
CA PRO A 271 -15.42 -18.96 -4.20
C PRO A 271 -15.47 -20.44 -3.75
N GLY A 272 -14.46 -21.24 -4.10
CA GLY A 272 -14.33 -22.65 -3.67
C GLY A 272 -14.19 -22.82 -2.15
N TRP A 273 -13.69 -21.81 -1.42
CA TRP A 273 -13.48 -21.88 0.03
C TRP A 273 -14.78 -22.02 0.82
N VAL A 274 -15.87 -21.43 0.30
CA VAL A 274 -17.19 -21.47 0.95
C VAL A 274 -17.69 -22.90 1.12
N GLY A 275 -17.43 -23.76 0.14
CA GLY A 275 -17.82 -25.17 0.16
C GLY A 275 -16.91 -26.06 1.00
N ALA A 276 -15.69 -25.60 1.31
CA ALA A 276 -14.68 -26.38 2.02
C ALA A 276 -14.88 -26.38 3.55
N SER A 277 -15.63 -25.42 4.10
CA SER A 277 -15.81 -25.26 5.55
C SER A 277 -17.18 -24.72 5.93
N THR A 278 -17.85 -25.37 6.89
CA THR A 278 -19.14 -24.92 7.45
C THR A 278 -19.01 -23.60 8.22
N HIS A 279 -17.84 -23.33 8.81
CA HIS A 279 -17.56 -22.04 9.45
C HIS A 279 -17.52 -20.91 8.41
N LEU A 280 -16.87 -21.13 7.27
CA LEU A 280 -16.82 -20.15 6.19
C LEU A 280 -18.19 -19.95 5.54
N SER A 281 -18.93 -21.03 5.24
CA SER A 281 -20.27 -20.90 4.67
C SER A 281 -21.20 -20.08 5.58
N THR A 282 -21.14 -20.33 6.89
CA THR A 282 -21.92 -19.59 7.89
C THR A 282 -21.46 -18.13 7.98
N PHE A 283 -20.14 -17.90 8.00
CA PHE A 283 -19.56 -16.56 8.01
C PHE A 283 -20.01 -15.73 6.80
N LYS A 284 -19.92 -16.29 5.59
CA LYS A 284 -20.38 -15.62 4.37
C LYS A 284 -21.87 -15.32 4.43
N ALA A 285 -22.69 -16.29 4.83
CA ALA A 285 -24.14 -16.11 4.93
C ALA A 285 -24.53 -14.99 5.92
N MET A 286 -23.86 -14.91 7.08
CA MET A 286 -24.10 -13.86 8.07
C MET A 286 -23.72 -12.47 7.56
N ASN A 287 -22.60 -12.35 6.85
CA ASN A 287 -22.09 -11.06 6.41
C ASN A 287 -22.60 -10.64 5.01
N ASN A 288 -23.26 -11.53 4.24
CA ASN A 288 -23.64 -11.23 2.85
C ASN A 288 -24.51 -9.98 2.69
N ASN A 289 -25.40 -9.74 3.66
CA ASN A 289 -26.36 -8.63 3.60
C ASN A 289 -26.07 -7.51 4.60
N ASP A 290 -25.05 -7.66 5.44
CA ASP A 290 -24.64 -6.64 6.41
C ASP A 290 -23.65 -5.65 5.79
N PHE A 291 -23.09 -4.77 6.62
CA PHE A 291 -22.09 -3.80 6.19
C PHE A 291 -20.88 -4.48 5.53
N VAL A 292 -20.34 -5.55 6.10
CA VAL A 292 -19.11 -6.23 5.65
C VAL A 292 -19.27 -6.76 4.23
N GLY A 293 -20.32 -7.52 3.94
CA GLY A 293 -20.51 -8.12 2.61
C GLY A 293 -20.84 -7.10 1.53
N LYS A 294 -21.65 -6.08 1.84
CA LYS A 294 -21.97 -5.00 0.90
C LYS A 294 -20.76 -4.13 0.60
N SER A 295 -19.99 -3.79 1.62
CA SER A 295 -18.76 -3.00 1.51
C SER A 295 -17.68 -3.73 0.68
N GLU A 296 -17.48 -5.03 0.87
CA GLU A 296 -16.57 -5.82 0.01
C GLU A 296 -17.07 -5.99 -1.41
N SER A 297 -18.38 -6.11 -1.62
CA SER A 297 -18.96 -6.16 -2.97
C SER A 297 -18.72 -4.86 -3.72
N LEU A 298 -18.96 -3.71 -3.07
CA LEU A 298 -18.64 -2.39 -3.62
C LEU A 298 -17.16 -2.26 -3.98
N LYS A 299 -16.27 -2.75 -3.11
CA LYS A 299 -14.83 -2.74 -3.36
C LYS A 299 -14.44 -3.60 -4.58
N GLN A 300 -15.03 -4.78 -4.76
CA GLN A 300 -14.79 -5.63 -5.93
C GLN A 300 -15.30 -4.97 -7.22
N ASP A 301 -16.50 -4.37 -7.19
CA ASP A 301 -17.05 -3.66 -8.34
C ASP A 301 -16.20 -2.42 -8.69
N TRP A 302 -15.68 -1.71 -7.68
CA TRP A 302 -14.73 -0.62 -7.90
C TRP A 302 -13.40 -1.13 -8.47
N GLN A 303 -12.85 -2.24 -7.97
CA GLN A 303 -11.66 -2.85 -8.57
C GLN A 303 -11.88 -3.26 -10.03
N ALA A 304 -13.06 -3.78 -10.36
CA ALA A 304 -13.44 -4.09 -11.74
C ALA A 304 -13.50 -2.82 -12.62
N LEU A 305 -14.03 -1.71 -12.10
CA LEU A 305 -13.99 -0.42 -12.78
C LEU A 305 -12.55 0.05 -13.05
N LEU A 306 -11.65 -0.03 -12.06
CA LEU A 306 -10.25 0.36 -12.23
C LEU A 306 -9.52 -0.53 -13.24
N GLN A 307 -9.79 -1.83 -13.25
CA GLN A 307 -9.27 -2.76 -14.26
C GLN A 307 -9.80 -2.43 -15.66
N GLY A 308 -11.08 -2.06 -15.77
CA GLY A 308 -11.69 -1.59 -17.01
C GLY A 308 -11.02 -0.33 -17.55
N ILE A 309 -10.77 0.66 -16.68
CA ILE A 309 -10.02 1.88 -17.04
C ILE A 309 -8.61 1.53 -17.51
N ALA A 310 -7.89 0.65 -16.79
CA ALA A 310 -6.54 0.25 -17.16
C ALA A 310 -6.49 -0.49 -18.51
N ALA A 311 -7.46 -1.37 -18.77
CA ALA A 311 -7.58 -2.07 -20.05
C ALA A 311 -7.88 -1.11 -21.21
N GLN A 312 -8.71 -0.10 -20.97
CA GLN A 312 -8.97 0.95 -21.96
C GLN A 312 -7.74 1.83 -22.20
N GLN A 313 -6.99 2.17 -21.15
CA GLN A 313 -5.74 2.93 -21.28
C GLN A 313 -4.72 2.17 -22.14
N ALA A 314 -4.58 0.86 -21.96
CA ALA A 314 -3.72 0.02 -22.81
C ALA A 314 -4.15 0.04 -24.29
N THR A 315 -5.46 0.12 -24.54
CA THR A 315 -6.01 0.29 -25.90
C THR A 315 -5.64 1.66 -26.48
N PHE A 316 -5.75 2.74 -25.69
CA PHE A 316 -5.32 4.07 -26.12
C PHE A 316 -3.82 4.18 -26.40
N ASP A 317 -3.00 3.55 -25.57
CA ASP A 317 -1.55 3.57 -25.77
C ASP A 317 -1.17 2.90 -27.10
N SER A 318 -1.88 1.83 -27.48
CA SER A 318 -1.72 1.18 -28.79
C SER A 318 -2.13 2.12 -29.94
N MET A 319 -3.22 2.87 -29.79
CA MET A 319 -3.65 3.87 -30.78
C MET A 319 -2.67 5.05 -30.90
N ARG A 320 -2.12 5.53 -29.77
CA ARG A 320 -1.09 6.58 -29.74
C ARG A 320 0.17 6.14 -30.47
N VAL A 321 0.65 4.92 -30.22
CA VAL A 321 1.80 4.34 -30.94
C VAL A 321 1.55 4.27 -32.45
N ALA A 322 0.33 3.92 -32.87
CA ALA A 322 -0.03 3.92 -34.28
C ALA A 322 0.01 5.33 -34.90
N ILE A 323 -0.52 6.34 -34.19
CA ILE A 323 -0.48 7.75 -34.62
C ILE A 323 0.96 8.26 -34.71
N ASP A 324 1.80 7.94 -33.73
CA ASP A 324 3.22 8.34 -33.73
C ASP A 324 3.98 7.70 -34.89
N ALA A 325 3.73 6.41 -35.17
CA ALA A 325 4.32 5.69 -36.29
C ALA A 325 3.90 6.30 -37.63
N ARG A 326 2.62 6.66 -37.80
CA ARG A 326 2.13 7.36 -39.00
C ARG A 326 2.72 8.77 -39.14
N SER A 327 2.78 9.51 -38.05
CA SER A 327 3.40 10.85 -38.03
C SER A 327 4.88 10.79 -38.43
N LEU A 328 5.60 9.73 -38.03
CA LEU A 328 6.97 9.50 -38.48
C LEU A 328 7.06 9.18 -39.98
N GLN A 329 6.16 8.35 -40.53
CA GLN A 329 6.12 8.05 -41.96
C GLN A 329 5.86 9.31 -42.80
N ILE A 330 4.93 10.17 -42.38
CA ILE A 330 4.68 11.46 -43.04
C ILE A 330 5.95 12.31 -43.05
N ARG A 331 6.66 12.43 -41.92
CA ARG A 331 7.92 13.17 -41.86
C ARG A 331 8.99 12.60 -42.80
N GLN A 332 9.08 11.27 -42.90
CA GLN A 332 10.02 10.62 -43.82
C GLN A 332 9.68 10.92 -45.29
N TRP A 333 8.40 10.92 -45.65
CA TRP A 333 7.96 11.30 -47.00
C TRP A 333 8.28 12.77 -47.31
N VAL A 334 8.01 13.68 -46.38
CA VAL A 334 8.36 15.10 -46.53
C VAL A 334 9.88 15.27 -46.72
N GLY A 335 10.70 14.61 -45.90
CA GLY A 335 12.16 14.70 -46.02
C GLY A 335 12.73 14.09 -47.31
N ALA A 336 12.18 12.95 -47.77
CA ALA A 336 12.57 12.36 -49.05
C ALA A 336 12.25 13.29 -50.23
N MET A 337 11.26 14.16 -50.08
CA MET A 337 10.80 15.07 -51.12
C MET A 337 11.53 16.39 -51.19
N GLU A 338 12.09 16.88 -50.08
CA GLU A 338 13.04 17.98 -50.14
C GLU A 338 14.25 17.66 -51.05
N ALA A 339 14.50 16.36 -51.29
CA ALA A 339 15.55 15.88 -52.18
C ALA A 339 15.13 15.68 -53.65
N ASP A 340 13.83 15.61 -54.00
CA ASP A 340 13.36 15.32 -55.38
C ASP A 340 12.12 16.14 -55.77
N THR A 341 12.33 17.15 -56.63
CA THR A 341 11.31 18.12 -57.06
C THR A 341 10.31 17.56 -58.08
N THR A 342 10.53 16.35 -58.62
CA THR A 342 9.65 15.76 -59.65
C THR A 342 8.40 15.06 -59.08
N LEU A 343 8.32 14.90 -57.75
CA LEU A 343 7.27 14.12 -57.07
C LEU A 343 6.06 14.93 -56.57
N GLN A 344 5.95 16.22 -56.91
CA GLN A 344 4.97 17.14 -56.31
C GLN A 344 3.49 16.72 -56.45
N ASP A 345 3.05 16.20 -57.60
CA ASP A 345 1.64 15.82 -57.80
C ASP A 345 1.28 14.52 -57.04
N SER A 346 2.20 13.56 -56.98
CA SER A 346 2.02 12.32 -56.23
C SER A 346 1.96 12.56 -54.71
N LEU A 347 2.59 13.63 -54.23
CA LEU A 347 2.56 14.05 -52.84
C LEU A 347 1.21 14.57 -52.38
N SER A 348 0.54 15.37 -53.23
CA SER A 348 -0.77 15.92 -52.86
C SER A 348 -1.77 14.82 -52.52
N GLY A 349 -1.72 13.70 -53.26
CA GLY A 349 -2.51 12.49 -52.98
C GLY A 349 -2.08 11.76 -51.69
N LEU A 350 -0.77 11.61 -51.44
CA LEU A 350 -0.27 10.94 -50.23
C LEU A 350 -0.53 11.75 -48.96
N ILE A 351 -0.37 13.08 -49.00
CA ILE A 351 -0.71 13.97 -47.88
C ILE A 351 -2.20 13.91 -47.60
N ALA A 352 -3.05 13.96 -48.63
CA ALA A 352 -4.48 13.86 -48.44
C ALA A 352 -4.89 12.53 -47.80
N LEU A 353 -4.27 11.42 -48.20
CA LEU A 353 -4.53 10.10 -47.62
C LEU A 353 -4.06 10.03 -46.16
N ALA A 354 -2.88 10.56 -45.85
CA ALA A 354 -2.34 10.57 -44.51
C ALA A 354 -3.11 11.50 -43.55
N ALA A 355 -3.56 12.67 -44.05
CA ALA A 355 -4.44 13.57 -43.31
C ALA A 355 -5.78 12.91 -43.01
N ALA A 356 -6.38 12.22 -43.99
CA ALA A 356 -7.63 11.49 -43.79
C ALA A 356 -7.49 10.34 -42.78
N GLU A 357 -6.38 9.59 -42.80
CA GLU A 357 -6.10 8.58 -41.77
C GLU A 357 -5.88 9.21 -40.39
N GLY A 358 -5.16 10.34 -40.32
CA GLY A 358 -4.94 11.10 -39.08
C GLY A 358 -6.23 11.62 -38.47
N ASP A 359 -7.11 12.20 -39.29
CA ASP A 359 -8.44 12.65 -38.87
C ASP A 359 -9.31 11.48 -38.41
N SER A 360 -9.23 10.32 -39.10
CA SER A 360 -9.94 9.11 -38.71
C SER A 360 -9.46 8.58 -37.35
N LEU A 361 -8.14 8.52 -37.12
CA LEU A 361 -7.56 8.08 -35.85
C LEU A 361 -7.87 9.05 -34.70
N SER A 362 -7.79 10.36 -34.95
CA SER A 362 -8.18 11.39 -33.99
C SER A 362 -9.67 11.27 -33.62
N GLY A 363 -10.53 11.08 -34.61
CA GLY A 363 -11.97 10.83 -34.39
C GLY A 363 -12.23 9.57 -33.58
N LEU A 364 -11.50 8.49 -33.83
CA LEU A 364 -11.58 7.26 -33.02
C LEU A 364 -11.10 7.48 -31.59
N MET A 365 -10.03 8.25 -31.38
CA MET A 365 -9.54 8.59 -30.03
C MET A 365 -10.56 9.42 -29.26
N MET A 366 -11.14 10.46 -29.87
CA MET A 366 -12.16 11.29 -29.23
C MET A 366 -13.43 10.48 -28.90
N ALA A 367 -13.86 9.62 -29.82
CA ALA A 367 -15.02 8.74 -29.59
C ALA A 367 -14.75 7.75 -28.45
N ALA A 368 -13.57 7.13 -28.44
CA ALA A 368 -13.20 6.18 -27.40
C ALA A 368 -12.96 6.85 -26.04
N ASP A 369 -12.41 8.07 -26.00
CA ASP A 369 -12.29 8.88 -24.77
C ASP A 369 -13.66 9.27 -24.20
N SER A 370 -14.58 9.70 -25.07
CA SER A 370 -15.96 9.98 -24.67
C SER A 370 -16.69 8.74 -24.16
N ILE A 371 -16.50 7.57 -24.79
CA ILE A 371 -17.07 6.30 -24.33
C ILE A 371 -16.48 5.90 -22.98
N LEU A 372 -15.16 6.06 -22.79
CA LEU A 372 -14.52 5.78 -21.51
C LEU A 372 -15.08 6.69 -20.42
N PHE A 373 -15.12 8.00 -20.65
CA PHE A 373 -15.57 8.96 -19.65
C PHE A 373 -17.02 8.71 -19.23
N LEU A 374 -17.92 8.50 -20.19
CA LEU A 374 -19.32 8.15 -19.90
C LEU A 374 -19.41 6.80 -19.17
N GLY A 375 -18.66 5.80 -19.60
CA GLY A 375 -18.63 4.50 -18.93
C GLY A 375 -18.14 4.56 -17.49
N VAL A 376 -17.13 5.41 -17.20
CA VAL A 376 -16.63 5.65 -15.84
C VAL A 376 -17.68 6.38 -15.00
N GLN A 377 -18.36 7.38 -15.56
CA GLN A 377 -19.42 8.10 -14.86
C GLN A 377 -20.60 7.18 -14.51
N ASP A 378 -21.08 6.38 -15.46
CA ASP A 378 -22.18 5.44 -15.25
C ASP A 378 -21.82 4.38 -14.20
N ALA A 379 -20.60 3.82 -14.26
CA ALA A 379 -20.12 2.86 -13.27
C ALA A 379 -19.96 3.51 -11.87
N ALA A 380 -19.43 4.72 -11.80
CA ALA A 380 -19.31 5.46 -10.55
C ALA A 380 -20.68 5.81 -9.95
N ASP A 381 -21.69 6.11 -10.77
CA ASP A 381 -23.07 6.33 -10.31
C ASP A 381 -23.69 5.07 -9.73
N LEU A 382 -23.46 3.91 -10.35
CA LEU A 382 -23.88 2.63 -9.79
C LEU A 382 -23.19 2.34 -8.44
N LEU A 383 -21.89 2.59 -8.34
CA LEU A 383 -21.12 2.42 -7.11
C LEU A 383 -21.56 3.40 -6.02
N LEU A 384 -21.90 4.65 -6.35
CA LEU A 384 -22.46 5.62 -5.41
C LEU A 384 -23.82 5.16 -4.88
N LEU A 385 -24.66 4.54 -5.71
CA LEU A 385 -25.93 3.96 -5.27
C LEU A 385 -25.70 2.78 -4.30
N GLN A 386 -24.73 1.91 -4.59
CA GLN A 386 -24.33 0.84 -3.67
C GLN A 386 -23.79 1.41 -2.35
N ASN A 387 -22.96 2.45 -2.42
CA ASN A 387 -22.38 3.11 -1.26
C ASN A 387 -23.46 3.75 -0.36
N ALA A 388 -24.45 4.39 -0.98
CA ALA A 388 -25.58 4.97 -0.27
C ALA A 388 -26.38 3.93 0.53
N ALA A 389 -26.40 2.67 0.08
CA ALA A 389 -27.05 1.55 0.75
C ALA A 389 -26.22 0.92 1.89
N LEU A 390 -24.97 1.37 2.11
CA LEU A 390 -24.19 0.99 3.29
C LEU A 390 -24.77 1.62 4.55
N GLU A 391 -24.77 0.85 5.63
CA GLU A 391 -25.07 1.34 6.98
C GLU A 391 -24.01 2.34 7.43
N ASP A 392 -24.37 3.32 8.26
CA ASP A 392 -23.48 4.35 8.81
C ASP A 392 -23.72 4.59 10.31
N SER A 393 -24.28 3.59 10.99
CA SER A 393 -24.67 3.61 12.40
C SER A 393 -23.49 3.68 13.38
N THR A 394 -22.30 3.29 12.94
CA THR A 394 -21.06 3.34 13.73
C THR A 394 -20.01 4.21 13.04
N TRP A 395 -19.04 4.70 13.81
CA TRP A 395 -18.01 5.63 13.31
C TRP A 395 -17.23 5.07 12.11
N HIS A 396 -16.63 3.87 12.24
CA HIS A 396 -15.90 3.23 11.13
C HIS A 396 -16.77 2.94 9.89
N TYR A 397 -18.05 2.62 10.07
CA TYR A 397 -18.96 2.46 8.93
C TYR A 397 -19.13 3.77 8.15
N TRP A 398 -19.33 4.87 8.88
CA TRP A 398 -19.41 6.19 8.29
C TRP A 398 -18.09 6.62 7.63
N CYS A 399 -16.95 6.39 8.28
CA CYS A 399 -15.65 6.74 7.71
C CYS A 399 -15.48 6.11 6.32
N GLU A 400 -15.83 4.82 6.20
CA GLU A 400 -15.74 4.13 4.92
C GLU A 400 -16.77 4.61 3.90
N LYS A 401 -18.05 4.73 4.30
CA LYS A 401 -19.10 5.24 3.40
C LYS A 401 -18.75 6.64 2.88
N ARG A 402 -18.27 7.52 3.76
CA ARG A 402 -17.90 8.90 3.40
C ARG A 402 -16.64 8.95 2.54
N TYR A 403 -15.63 8.14 2.86
CA TYR A 403 -14.45 8.00 2.01
C TYR A 403 -14.82 7.54 0.59
N ASN A 404 -15.64 6.48 0.48
CA ASN A 404 -16.09 5.95 -0.80
C ASN A 404 -16.86 7.01 -1.61
N GLU A 405 -17.76 7.75 -0.96
CA GLU A 405 -18.51 8.83 -1.61
C GLU A 405 -17.57 9.89 -2.20
N ILE A 406 -16.62 10.40 -1.41
CA ILE A 406 -15.66 11.43 -1.84
C ILE A 406 -14.82 10.93 -3.02
N ALA A 407 -14.30 9.71 -2.92
CA ALA A 407 -13.44 9.15 -3.94
C ALA A 407 -14.20 8.83 -5.24
N LEU A 408 -15.42 8.31 -5.16
CA LEU A 408 -16.26 8.02 -6.33
C LEU A 408 -16.75 9.31 -7.01
N GLN A 409 -17.10 10.35 -6.25
CA GLN A 409 -17.44 11.67 -6.83
C GLN A 409 -16.23 12.27 -7.56
N TRP A 410 -15.02 12.13 -7.00
CA TRP A 410 -13.81 12.56 -7.68
C TRP A 410 -13.54 11.78 -8.97
N MET A 411 -13.80 10.47 -9.00
CA MET A 411 -13.70 9.67 -10.22
C MET A 411 -14.68 10.14 -11.32
N LYS A 412 -15.80 10.76 -10.94
CA LYS A 412 -16.72 11.40 -11.89
C LYS A 412 -16.26 12.77 -12.39
N GLY A 413 -15.14 13.27 -11.90
CA GLY A 413 -14.63 14.62 -12.18
C GLY A 413 -15.20 15.71 -11.26
N VAL A 414 -15.87 15.35 -10.16
CA VAL A 414 -16.36 16.32 -9.18
C VAL A 414 -15.25 16.60 -8.16
N GLU A 415 -14.74 17.84 -8.14
CA GLU A 415 -13.75 18.22 -7.14
C GLU A 415 -14.31 18.16 -5.71
N PRO A 416 -13.52 17.72 -4.72
CA PRO A 416 -13.96 17.70 -3.33
C PRO A 416 -14.16 19.14 -2.82
N ASP A 417 -15.38 19.42 -2.35
CA ASP A 417 -15.73 20.68 -1.69
C ASP A 417 -15.04 20.84 -0.32
N SER A 418 -15.26 21.97 0.35
CA SER A 418 -14.63 22.24 1.64
C SER A 418 -14.99 21.22 2.71
N LEU A 419 -16.23 20.73 2.72
CA LEU A 419 -16.71 19.73 3.68
C LEU A 419 -16.05 18.36 3.43
N ALA A 420 -16.03 17.90 2.18
CA ALA A 420 -15.37 16.65 1.78
C ALA A 420 -13.88 16.65 2.16
N ARG A 421 -13.18 17.78 1.98
CA ARG A 421 -11.77 17.89 2.38
C ARG A 421 -11.60 17.81 3.90
N VAL A 422 -12.50 18.41 4.68
CA VAL A 422 -12.47 18.32 6.15
C VAL A 422 -12.73 16.88 6.60
N ASP A 423 -13.76 16.24 6.07
CA ASP A 423 -14.11 14.86 6.41
C ASP A 423 -12.97 13.90 6.08
N LEU A 424 -12.33 14.06 4.92
CA LEU A 424 -11.22 13.20 4.50
C LEU A 424 -10.01 13.32 5.45
N ARG A 425 -9.68 14.54 5.89
CA ARG A 425 -8.62 14.76 6.88
C ARG A 425 -8.99 14.17 8.23
N GLN A 426 -10.24 14.31 8.66
CA GLN A 426 -10.73 13.73 9.92
C GLN A 426 -10.61 12.19 9.90
N ILE A 427 -11.02 11.55 8.80
CA ILE A 427 -10.86 10.10 8.62
C ILE A 427 -9.37 9.73 8.63
N ALA A 428 -8.51 10.48 7.93
CA ALA A 428 -7.07 10.22 7.87
C ALA A 428 -6.37 10.36 9.24
N GLN A 429 -6.85 11.27 10.09
CA GLN A 429 -6.36 11.49 11.45
C GLN A 429 -6.86 10.44 12.47
N THR A 430 -7.96 9.75 12.19
CA THR A 430 -8.55 8.77 13.10
C THR A 430 -7.61 7.56 13.30
N CYS A 431 -7.65 6.95 14.48
CA CYS A 431 -6.92 5.71 14.74
C CYS A 431 -7.51 4.51 13.97
N LEU A 432 -6.67 3.56 13.54
CA LEU A 432 -7.09 2.42 12.72
C LEU A 432 -8.11 1.53 13.45
N ASP A 433 -7.93 1.38 14.75
CA ASP A 433 -8.80 0.63 15.66
C ASP A 433 -10.14 1.32 15.94
N GLU A 434 -10.36 2.52 15.42
CA GLU A 434 -11.63 3.26 15.56
C GLU A 434 -12.29 3.56 14.21
N GLY A 435 -11.50 3.95 13.20
CA GLY A 435 -11.98 4.31 11.87
C GLY A 435 -11.96 3.16 10.86
N GLY A 436 -11.36 2.03 11.21
CA GLY A 436 -11.24 0.85 10.35
C GLY A 436 -10.41 1.14 9.10
N ARG A 437 -10.58 0.33 8.05
CA ARG A 437 -9.74 0.42 6.84
C ARG A 437 -9.76 1.77 6.13
N ALA A 438 -10.86 2.52 6.26
CA ALA A 438 -11.06 3.78 5.54
C ALA A 438 -9.98 4.80 5.90
N VAL A 439 -9.43 4.70 7.12
CA VAL A 439 -8.30 5.48 7.60
C VAL A 439 -7.11 5.34 6.63
N LEU A 440 -6.71 4.12 6.28
CA LEU A 440 -5.54 3.89 5.41
C LEU A 440 -5.76 4.49 4.02
N SER A 441 -6.96 4.30 3.45
CA SER A 441 -7.30 4.82 2.14
C SER A 441 -7.41 6.35 2.13
N ALA A 442 -7.96 6.96 3.19
CA ALA A 442 -8.05 8.41 3.35
C ALA A 442 -6.66 9.04 3.49
N ARG A 443 -5.75 8.42 4.26
CA ARG A 443 -4.36 8.87 4.37
C ARG A 443 -3.67 8.89 3.00
N GLY A 444 -3.83 7.83 2.21
CA GLY A 444 -3.31 7.78 0.85
C GLY A 444 -3.89 8.88 -0.04
N LEU A 445 -5.18 9.17 0.07
CA LEU A 445 -5.82 10.21 -0.72
C LEU A 445 -5.37 11.62 -0.29
N CYS A 446 -5.24 11.88 1.00
CA CYS A 446 -4.68 13.14 1.53
C CYS A 446 -3.23 13.37 1.08
N GLU A 447 -2.41 12.31 1.04
CA GLU A 447 -1.04 12.40 0.55
C GLU A 447 -1.01 12.80 -0.93
N VAL A 448 -1.88 12.21 -1.75
CA VAL A 448 -1.94 12.50 -3.18
C VAL A 448 -2.52 13.89 -3.44
N TRP A 449 -3.66 14.24 -2.82
CA TRP A 449 -4.42 15.46 -3.11
C TRP A 449 -3.90 16.69 -2.36
N PHE A 450 -3.63 16.56 -1.07
CA PHE A 450 -3.28 17.70 -0.21
C PHE A 450 -1.78 17.78 0.10
N LYS A 451 -1.02 16.75 -0.25
CA LYS A 451 0.39 16.59 0.14
C LYS A 451 0.56 16.57 1.67
N GLU A 452 -0.44 16.03 2.35
CA GLU A 452 -0.49 15.90 3.82
C GLU A 452 -0.23 14.45 4.20
N PHE A 453 0.75 14.23 5.10
CA PHE A 453 1.10 12.91 5.59
C PHE A 453 0.52 12.68 7.00
N TYR A 454 -0.13 11.54 7.18
CA TYR A 454 -0.77 11.14 8.43
C TYR A 454 -0.21 9.78 8.85
N GLY A 455 0.56 9.75 9.93
CA GLY A 455 1.12 8.53 10.50
C GLY A 455 0.16 7.83 11.44
N GLU A 456 0.49 6.59 11.83
CA GLU A 456 -0.21 5.89 12.92
C GLU A 456 0.08 6.51 14.29
N THR A 457 1.28 7.07 14.47
CA THR A 457 1.66 7.76 15.70
C THR A 457 0.99 9.13 15.76
N GLY A 458 0.16 9.36 16.78
CA GLY A 458 -0.55 10.63 16.96
C GLY A 458 -1.91 10.70 16.27
N CYS A 459 -2.50 9.55 15.96
CA CYS A 459 -3.91 9.50 15.55
C CYS A 459 -4.82 10.04 16.67
N GLN A 460 -5.95 10.62 16.27
CA GLN A 460 -6.94 11.19 17.18
C GLN A 460 -8.03 10.16 17.44
N ALA A 461 -8.47 10.10 18.71
CA ALA A 461 -9.65 9.34 19.08
C ALA A 461 -10.89 9.92 18.36
N ALA A 462 -11.85 9.06 18.05
CA ALA A 462 -13.09 9.40 17.37
C ALA A 462 -13.79 10.52 18.13
N GLN A 463 -13.87 11.69 17.53
CA GLN A 463 -14.66 12.78 18.09
C GLN A 463 -16.14 12.40 17.97
N GLU A 464 -16.86 12.39 19.10
CA GLU A 464 -18.31 12.23 19.09
C GLU A 464 -18.91 13.28 18.14
N ARG A 465 -19.78 12.84 17.23
CA ARG A 465 -20.46 13.73 16.31
C ARG A 465 -21.26 14.75 17.12
N SER A 466 -20.69 15.93 17.33
CA SER A 466 -21.53 17.11 17.51
C SER A 466 -22.25 17.28 16.18
N ALA A 467 -23.55 17.02 16.15
CA ALA A 467 -24.38 17.05 14.94
C ALA A 467 -24.44 18.44 14.25
N VAL A 468 -23.69 19.39 14.78
CA VAL A 468 -23.32 20.64 14.16
C VAL A 468 -21.80 20.61 14.19
N PRO A 469 -21.10 20.54 13.03
CA PRO A 469 -19.75 21.05 13.01
C PRO A 469 -19.89 22.44 13.59
N GLU A 470 -19.30 22.69 14.75
CA GLU A 470 -18.90 24.06 15.05
C GLU A 470 -18.00 24.38 13.86
N MET A 471 -18.59 25.01 12.83
CA MET A 471 -17.84 25.51 11.71
C MET A 471 -16.87 26.46 12.39
N GLU A 472 -15.66 25.98 12.65
CA GLU A 472 -14.51 26.85 12.58
C GLU A 472 -14.74 27.59 11.27
N LYS A 473 -15.13 28.85 11.38
CA LYS A 473 -15.38 29.70 10.22
C LYS A 473 -14.08 29.66 9.45
N SER A 474 -14.00 28.79 8.45
CA SER A 474 -12.84 28.68 7.61
C SER A 474 -12.69 30.07 7.04
N THR A 475 -11.56 30.71 7.32
CA THR A 475 -11.26 32.04 6.81
C THR A 475 -11.20 31.94 5.29
N GLU A 476 -12.34 32.18 4.64
CA GLU A 476 -12.47 32.15 3.20
C GLU A 476 -11.99 33.50 2.66
N LEU A 477 -11.06 33.41 1.70
CA LEU A 477 -10.53 34.54 0.96
C LEU A 477 -11.45 34.77 -0.26
N LEU A 478 -12.00 35.96 -0.39
CA LEU A 478 -12.80 36.39 -1.53
C LEU A 478 -12.14 37.59 -2.20
N ILE A 479 -11.99 37.53 -3.54
CA ILE A 479 -11.43 38.63 -4.35
C ILE A 479 -12.50 39.14 -5.31
N LEU A 480 -12.87 40.42 -5.19
CA LEU A 480 -13.98 41.03 -5.92
C LEU A 480 -13.60 42.43 -6.43
N PRO A 481 -14.01 42.84 -7.64
CA PRO A 481 -14.51 41.99 -8.72
C PRO A 481 -13.38 41.15 -9.34
N ASN A 482 -13.73 40.05 -9.99
CA ASN A 482 -12.82 39.26 -10.82
C ASN A 482 -13.57 38.85 -12.10
N PRO A 483 -13.25 39.40 -13.29
CA PRO A 483 -12.13 40.30 -13.58
C PRO A 483 -12.26 41.71 -12.97
N ALA A 484 -11.13 42.29 -12.56
CA ALA A 484 -11.00 43.65 -12.07
C ALA A 484 -10.55 44.62 -13.16
N ARG A 485 -11.02 45.87 -13.08
CA ARG A 485 -10.64 46.94 -14.01
C ARG A 485 -9.96 48.10 -13.29
N ASP A 486 -10.64 48.63 -12.28
CA ASP A 486 -10.17 49.83 -11.57
C ASP A 486 -9.59 49.49 -10.19
N TYR A 487 -10.31 48.68 -9.43
CA TYR A 487 -9.94 48.29 -8.08
C TYR A 487 -10.19 46.81 -7.84
N VAL A 488 -9.49 46.27 -6.86
CA VAL A 488 -9.68 44.93 -6.32
C VAL A 488 -9.91 45.05 -4.84
N THR A 489 -10.92 44.35 -4.36
CA THR A 489 -11.28 44.23 -2.96
C THR A 489 -11.00 42.81 -2.50
N ILE A 490 -10.13 42.69 -1.50
CA ILE A 490 -9.88 41.43 -0.78
C ILE A 490 -10.78 41.43 0.45
N ARG A 491 -11.59 40.39 0.62
CA ARG A 491 -12.43 40.14 1.80
C ARG A 491 -12.05 38.83 2.49
N LEU A 492 -12.03 38.86 3.82
CA LEU A 492 -11.90 37.68 4.67
C LEU A 492 -13.16 37.52 5.52
N ASN A 493 -13.82 36.36 5.43
CA ASN A 493 -15.10 36.11 6.11
C ASN A 493 -14.96 35.98 7.65
N ALA A 494 -13.75 35.80 8.17
CA ALA A 494 -13.45 35.82 9.61
C ALA A 494 -12.01 36.31 9.83
N GLN A 495 -11.83 37.42 10.55
CA GLN A 495 -10.52 37.91 10.95
C GLN A 495 -10.16 37.47 12.37
N GLN A 496 -9.02 36.82 12.49
CA GLN A 496 -8.24 36.77 13.73
C GLN A 496 -6.82 37.24 13.40
N GLY A 497 -6.41 38.37 14.00
CA GLY A 497 -5.06 38.94 13.88
C GLY A 497 -4.77 39.67 12.56
N ASP A 498 -3.57 40.26 12.50
CA ASP A 498 -3.08 41.02 11.36
C ASP A 498 -2.55 40.09 10.26
N TRP A 499 -3.08 40.21 9.04
CA TRP A 499 -2.63 39.43 7.89
C TRP A 499 -1.71 40.26 7.00
N GLN A 500 -0.56 39.72 6.61
CA GLN A 500 0.27 40.32 5.57
C GLN A 500 -0.25 39.91 4.20
N VAL A 501 -0.65 40.88 3.39
CA VAL A 501 -1.12 40.69 2.02
C VAL A 501 -0.03 41.04 1.05
N GLN A 502 0.23 40.14 0.10
CA GLN A 502 1.16 40.34 -1.00
C GLN A 502 0.47 39.98 -2.31
N VAL A 503 0.59 40.82 -3.33
CA VAL A 503 0.04 40.56 -4.66
C VAL A 503 1.17 40.43 -5.65
N PHE A 504 1.22 39.33 -6.39
CA PHE A 504 2.25 39.03 -7.37
C PHE A 504 1.66 38.96 -8.77
N ASN A 505 2.44 39.33 -9.78
CA ASN A 505 2.12 38.99 -11.17
C ASN A 505 2.61 37.55 -11.50
N MET A 506 2.33 37.07 -12.72
CA MET A 506 2.76 35.73 -13.16
C MET A 506 4.28 35.54 -13.29
N SER A 507 5.08 36.62 -13.33
CA SER A 507 6.55 36.52 -13.28
C SER A 507 7.09 36.49 -11.84
N GLY A 508 6.23 36.46 -10.83
CA GLY A 508 6.60 36.49 -9.41
C GLY A 508 7.03 37.87 -8.90
N ALA A 509 6.85 38.93 -9.70
CA ALA A 509 7.14 40.29 -9.25
C ALA A 509 6.05 40.76 -8.28
N LEU A 510 6.47 41.31 -7.14
CA LEU A 510 5.57 41.89 -6.13
C LEU A 510 4.99 43.20 -6.65
N MET A 511 3.68 43.24 -6.83
CA MET A 511 2.91 44.38 -7.35
C MET A 511 2.40 45.27 -6.23
N GLN A 512 1.96 44.67 -5.13
CA GLN A 512 1.42 45.38 -3.96
C GLN A 512 1.68 44.59 -2.68
N GLN A 513 1.90 45.29 -1.57
CA GLN A 513 1.95 44.71 -0.25
C GLN A 513 1.23 45.60 0.76
N ASN A 514 0.51 45.00 1.71
CA ASN A 514 -0.08 45.71 2.83
C ASN A 514 -0.30 44.79 4.05
N THR A 515 -0.63 45.36 5.19
CA THR A 515 -1.15 44.63 6.35
C THR A 515 -2.66 44.86 6.45
N LEU A 516 -3.42 43.77 6.40
CA LEU A 516 -4.87 43.77 6.45
C LEU A 516 -5.35 43.78 7.90
N ALA A 517 -5.53 44.98 8.45
CA ALA A 517 -6.05 45.19 9.80
C ALA A 517 -7.59 45.14 9.90
N ALA A 518 -8.29 45.17 8.75
CA ALA A 518 -9.75 45.08 8.66
C ALA A 518 -10.16 43.94 7.73
N ALA A 519 -11.37 43.40 7.88
CA ALA A 519 -11.85 42.24 7.10
C ALA A 519 -11.93 42.49 5.58
N GLU A 520 -11.78 43.74 5.16
CA GLU A 520 -11.82 44.18 3.77
C GLU A 520 -10.70 45.17 3.49
N TRP A 521 -10.04 45.03 2.34
CA TRP A 521 -9.10 46.01 1.83
C TRP A 521 -9.21 46.12 0.32
N ALA A 522 -9.38 47.36 -0.14
CA ALA A 522 -9.43 47.70 -1.56
C ALA A 522 -8.14 48.42 -1.99
N PHE A 523 -7.63 48.09 -3.17
CA PHE A 523 -6.49 48.76 -3.80
C PHE A 523 -6.72 48.94 -5.31
N SER A 524 -6.10 49.98 -5.88
CA SER A 524 -6.21 50.28 -7.31
C SER A 524 -5.33 49.34 -8.14
N VAL A 525 -5.84 48.93 -9.30
CA VAL A 525 -5.13 48.13 -10.32
C VAL A 525 -5.09 48.81 -11.70
N GLN A 526 -5.50 50.08 -11.79
CA GLN A 526 -5.59 50.80 -13.07
C GLN A 526 -4.28 50.85 -13.86
N ASP A 527 -3.16 50.99 -13.16
CA ASP A 527 -1.83 51.08 -13.79
C ASP A 527 -1.19 49.70 -14.04
N TRP A 528 -1.89 48.61 -13.74
CA TRP A 528 -1.35 47.26 -13.87
C TRP A 528 -1.64 46.71 -15.27
N PRO A 529 -0.68 46.03 -15.93
CA PRO A 529 -0.96 45.36 -17.20
C PRO A 529 -2.13 44.36 -17.11
N SER A 530 -2.89 44.20 -18.20
CA SER A 530 -3.89 43.13 -18.27
C SER A 530 -3.23 41.76 -18.10
N GLY A 531 -3.74 40.93 -17.20
CA GLY A 531 -3.12 39.66 -16.86
C GLY A 531 -3.69 38.99 -15.62
N MET A 532 -3.12 37.84 -15.26
CA MET A 532 -3.46 37.12 -14.03
C MET A 532 -2.51 37.50 -12.89
N TYR A 533 -3.06 37.61 -11.69
CA TYR A 533 -2.35 38.00 -10.48
C TYR A 533 -2.67 37.02 -9.35
N VAL A 534 -1.71 36.82 -8.44
CA VAL A 534 -1.85 35.95 -7.27
C VAL A 534 -1.83 36.81 -6.02
N VAL A 535 -2.88 36.76 -5.22
CA VAL A 535 -2.89 37.33 -3.87
C VAL A 535 -2.48 36.24 -2.89
N ARG A 536 -1.52 36.55 -2.01
CA ARG A 536 -1.09 35.72 -0.89
C ARG A 536 -1.34 36.47 0.41
N LEU A 537 -2.01 35.82 1.36
CA LEU A 537 -2.19 36.33 2.72
C LEU A 537 -1.46 35.42 3.71
N MET A 538 -0.72 36.03 4.64
CA MET A 538 0.09 35.31 5.63
C MET A 538 -0.24 35.80 7.04
N ASN A 539 -0.48 34.88 7.96
CA ASN A 539 -0.63 35.14 9.39
C ASN A 539 0.05 34.01 10.17
N GLY A 540 1.29 34.27 10.61
CA GLY A 540 2.17 33.25 11.16
C GLY A 540 2.40 32.09 10.16
N PRO A 541 2.10 30.83 10.52
CA PRO A 541 2.27 29.68 9.63
C PRO A 541 1.12 29.53 8.60
N LYS A 542 0.00 30.24 8.76
CA LYS A 542 -1.15 30.12 7.86
C LYS A 542 -0.92 30.96 6.60
N VAL A 543 -1.05 30.33 5.44
CA VAL A 543 -0.95 30.98 4.13
C VAL A 543 -2.20 30.69 3.31
N LEU A 544 -2.89 31.74 2.87
CA LEU A 544 -4.00 31.67 1.92
C LEU A 544 -3.55 32.24 0.58
N SER A 545 -4.02 31.69 -0.53
CA SER A 545 -3.70 32.22 -1.86
C SER A 545 -4.87 32.06 -2.83
N GLN A 546 -5.10 33.08 -3.66
CA GLN A 546 -6.13 33.07 -4.70
C GLN A 546 -5.72 33.95 -5.87
N THR A 547 -6.15 33.58 -7.07
CA THR A 547 -5.86 34.30 -8.31
C THR A 547 -7.00 35.22 -8.73
N PHE A 548 -6.68 36.35 -9.37
CA PHE A 548 -7.65 37.20 -10.05
C PHE A 548 -7.09 37.76 -11.36
N VAL A 549 -7.98 38.24 -12.23
CA VAL A 549 -7.64 38.76 -13.56
C VAL A 549 -7.83 40.27 -13.58
N VAL A 550 -6.84 41.02 -14.07
CA VAL A 550 -6.96 42.45 -14.40
C VAL A 550 -7.22 42.59 -15.90
N GLN A 551 -8.18 43.43 -16.27
CA GLN A 551 -8.52 43.77 -17.65
C GLN A 551 -8.58 45.28 -17.83
N ASN A 552 -7.49 45.87 -18.31
CA ASN A 552 -7.48 47.26 -18.75
C ASN A 552 -8.19 47.40 -20.10
N ARG A 553 -8.82 48.56 -20.30
CA ARG A 553 -9.50 48.91 -21.55
C ARG A 553 -8.52 49.31 -22.65
#